data_AF-A0A966Z073-F1
#
_entry.id   AF-A0A966Z073-F1
#
_cell.length_a   1.000
_cell.length_b   1.000
_cell.length_c   1.000
_cell.angle_alpha   90.00
_cell.angle_beta   90.00
_cell.angle_gamma   90.00
#
_symmetry.space_group_name_H-M   'P 1'
#
loop_
_entity.id
_entity.type
_entity.pdbx_description
1 polymer ?
#
loop_
_entity_poly.entity_id
_entity_poly.type
_entity_poly.pdbx_seq_one_letter_code
_entity_poly.pdbx_strand_id
1 'polypeptide(L)'
;MDLRTYYANIRAVEATLEGEYIVVVSLATSEGGKAGVAAEVPRYVAAKMINDLRARAATSEETELFHVESENRRERIEQEEEARRMRVMVIPASELRKGKDRG
;
A
#
# COMPACT_ATOMS: atom_id res chain seq x y z
N MET A 1 5.48 -29.59 -8.47
CA MET A 1 4.51 -28.60 -8.99
C MET A 1 4.75 -28.47 -10.48
N ASP A 2 3.74 -28.72 -11.31
CA ASP A 2 3.84 -28.48 -12.74
C ASP A 2 3.71 -26.97 -13.00
N LEU A 3 4.82 -26.32 -13.37
CA LEU A 3 4.86 -24.89 -13.66
C LEU A 3 3.92 -24.51 -14.81
N ARG A 4 3.73 -25.40 -15.78
CA ARG A 4 2.84 -25.15 -16.92
C ARG A 4 1.40 -25.08 -16.46
N THR A 5 0.96 -26.02 -15.63
CA THR A 5 -0.37 -26.01 -15.03
C THR A 5 -0.55 -24.79 -14.13
N TYR A 6 0.46 -24.41 -13.35
CA TYR A 6 0.40 -23.22 -12.49
C TYR A 6 0.13 -21.94 -13.28
N TYR A 7 0.91 -21.67 -14.33
CA TYR A 7 0.70 -20.48 -15.15
C TYR A 7 -0.60 -20.54 -15.96
N ALA A 8 -1.03 -21.74 -16.40
CA ALA A 8 -2.34 -21.91 -17.03
C ALA A 8 -3.48 -21.53 -16.08
N ASN A 9 -3.40 -21.93 -14.81
CA ASN A 9 -4.40 -21.57 -13.80
C ASN A 9 -4.41 -20.06 -13.52
N ILE A 10 -3.24 -19.43 -13.41
CA ILE A 10 -3.17 -17.96 -13.26
C ILE A 10 -3.85 -17.27 -14.44
N ARG A 11 -3.61 -17.71 -15.68
CA ARG A 11 -4.25 -17.13 -16.87
C ARG A 11 -5.76 -17.35 -16.88
N ALA A 12 -6.24 -18.49 -16.40
CA ALA A 12 -7.68 -18.76 -16.28
C ALA A 12 -8.34 -17.83 -15.27
N VAL A 13 -7.71 -17.58 -14.12
CA VAL A 13 -8.18 -16.60 -13.12
C VAL A 13 -8.08 -15.17 -13.67
N GLU A 14 -6.99 -14.83 -14.36
CA GLU A 14 -6.80 -13.50 -14.95
C GLU A 14 -7.92 -13.16 -15.95
N ALA A 15 -8.39 -14.15 -16.72
CA ALA A 15 -9.47 -14.01 -17.67
C ALA A 15 -10.85 -13.73 -17.03
N THR A 16 -11.01 -14.00 -15.72
CA THR A 16 -12.25 -13.70 -15.00
C THR A 16 -12.22 -12.33 -14.33
N LEU A 17 -11.10 -11.60 -14.42
CA LEU A 17 -10.92 -10.28 -13.83
C LEU A 17 -11.05 -9.20 -14.90
N GLU A 18 -11.93 -8.23 -14.64
CA GLU A 18 -12.18 -7.10 -15.54
C GLU A 18 -11.40 -5.86 -15.08
N GLY A 19 -10.72 -5.18 -16.01
CA GLY A 19 -9.91 -3.99 -15.72
C GLY A 19 -8.40 -4.26 -15.65
N GLU A 20 -7.63 -3.17 -15.54
CA GLU A 20 -6.16 -3.22 -15.46
C GLU A 20 -5.66 -3.40 -14.01
N TYR A 21 -6.36 -2.76 -13.07
CA TYR A 21 -6.08 -2.79 -11.63
C TYR A 21 -7.27 -3.39 -10.90
N ILE A 22 -6.98 -4.30 -9.97
CA ILE A 22 -7.99 -5.08 -9.26
C ILE A 22 -7.76 -4.87 -7.77
N VAL A 23 -8.81 -4.46 -7.06
CA VAL A 23 -8.80 -4.44 -5.60
C VAL A 23 -8.94 -5.87 -5.10
N VAL A 24 -7.98 -6.31 -4.30
CA VAL A 24 -7.99 -7.61 -3.66
C VAL A 24 -8.04 -7.47 -2.15
N VAL A 25 -8.77 -8.36 -1.49
CA VAL A 25 -8.87 -8.43 -0.03
C VAL A 25 -8.05 -9.63 0.44
N SER A 26 -7.08 -9.39 1.33
CA SER A 26 -6.27 -10.45 1.91
C SER A 26 -7.13 -11.45 2.70
N LEU A 27 -6.89 -12.74 2.46
CA LEU A 27 -7.47 -13.81 3.27
C LEU A 27 -6.65 -13.99 4.55
N ALA A 28 -7.29 -14.48 5.60
CA ALA A 28 -6.59 -14.86 6.83
C ALA A 28 -5.66 -16.04 6.52
N THR A 29 -4.36 -15.79 6.44
CA THR A 29 -3.36 -16.86 6.32
C THR A 29 -2.81 -17.21 7.70
N SER A 30 -2.47 -18.48 7.91
CA SER A 30 -1.86 -18.99 9.15
C SER A 30 -0.50 -18.36 9.49
N GLU A 31 0.11 -17.66 8.53
CA GLU A 31 1.43 -17.02 8.60
C GLU A 31 1.39 -15.57 9.16
N GLY A 32 0.28 -15.15 9.78
CA GLY A 32 0.18 -13.82 10.40
C GLY A 32 -0.18 -12.68 9.43
N GLY A 33 -0.73 -13.00 8.26
CA GLY A 33 -1.31 -12.01 7.36
C GLY A 33 -2.54 -11.36 8.00
N LYS A 34 -2.56 -10.01 8.08
CA LYS A 34 -3.75 -9.29 8.55
C LYS A 34 -4.87 -9.50 7.54
N ALA A 35 -5.88 -10.28 7.93
CA ALA A 35 -7.07 -10.52 7.13
C ALA A 35 -7.84 -9.21 6.92
N GLY A 36 -8.47 -9.05 5.75
CA GLY A 36 -9.33 -7.90 5.46
C GLY A 36 -8.58 -6.64 5.03
N VAL A 37 -7.29 -6.73 4.71
CA VAL A 37 -6.56 -5.60 4.11
C VAL A 37 -6.86 -5.59 2.61
N ALA A 38 -7.53 -4.54 2.16
CA ALA A 38 -7.74 -4.28 0.75
C ALA A 38 -6.50 -3.60 0.15
N ALA A 39 -6.14 -3.99 -1.08
CA ALA A 39 -5.08 -3.35 -1.85
C ALA A 39 -5.40 -3.43 -3.34
N GLU A 40 -5.14 -2.35 -4.07
CA GLU A 40 -5.22 -2.31 -5.52
C GLU A 40 -3.90 -2.77 -6.13
N VAL A 41 -3.95 -3.79 -6.98
CA VAL A 41 -2.78 -4.39 -7.63
C VAL A 41 -3.06 -4.64 -9.11
N PRO A 42 -2.02 -4.73 -9.97
CA PRO A 42 -2.21 -5.08 -11.38
C PRO A 42 -2.92 -6.43 -11.54
N ARG A 43 -3.75 -6.58 -12.57
CA ARG A 43 -4.57 -7.77 -12.81
C ARG A 43 -3.82 -9.11 -12.71
N TYR A 44 -2.62 -9.18 -13.29
CA TYR A 44 -1.79 -10.39 -13.23
C TYR A 44 -1.37 -10.75 -11.78
N VAL A 45 -1.08 -9.74 -10.96
CA VAL A 45 -0.72 -9.93 -9.55
C VAL A 45 -1.94 -10.40 -8.76
N ALA A 46 -3.11 -9.80 -8.98
CA ALA A 46 -4.37 -10.25 -8.38
C ALA A 46 -4.67 -11.71 -8.73
N ALA A 47 -4.58 -12.07 -10.02
CA ALA A 47 -4.81 -13.44 -10.47
C ALA A 47 -3.87 -14.45 -9.80
N LYS A 48 -2.59 -14.10 -9.64
CA LYS A 48 -1.62 -14.91 -8.90
C LYS A 48 -2.02 -15.06 -7.43
N MET A 49 -2.36 -13.97 -6.75
CA MET A 49 -2.74 -13.98 -5.33
C MET A 49 -4.01 -14.80 -5.07
N ILE A 50 -4.98 -14.76 -6.00
CA ILE A 50 -6.22 -15.54 -5.96
C ILE A 50 -5.93 -17.02 -6.20
N ASN A 51 -5.15 -17.35 -7.22
CA ASN A 51 -4.72 -18.73 -7.51
C ASN A 51 -3.96 -19.35 -6.32
N ASP A 52 -3.14 -18.54 -5.63
CA ASP A 52 -2.39 -18.97 -4.45
C ASP A 52 -3.25 -19.01 -3.17
N LEU A 53 -4.56 -18.71 -3.24
CA LEU A 53 -5.49 -18.66 -2.11
C LEU A 53 -5.07 -17.70 -0.99
N ARG A 54 -4.35 -16.62 -1.35
CA ARG A 54 -3.88 -15.60 -0.41
C ARG A 54 -4.77 -14.37 -0.36
N ALA A 55 -5.58 -14.16 -1.39
CA ALA A 55 -6.51 -13.06 -1.48
C ALA A 55 -7.74 -13.47 -2.31
N ARG A 56 -8.81 -12.68 -2.20
CA ARG A 56 -9.97 -12.73 -3.08
C ARG A 56 -10.14 -11.41 -3.80
N ALA A 57 -10.79 -11.41 -4.96
CA ALA A 57 -11.28 -10.18 -5.56
C ALA A 57 -12.24 -9.49 -4.58
N ALA A 58 -12.10 -8.17 -4.45
CA ALA A 58 -13.06 -7.36 -3.72
C ALA A 58 -14.40 -7.33 -4.48
N THR A 59 -15.48 -7.16 -3.74
CA THR A 59 -16.79 -6.84 -4.34
C THR A 59 -16.78 -5.40 -4.87
N SER A 60 -17.78 -5.04 -5.68
CA SER A 60 -17.95 -3.68 -6.19
C SER A 60 -18.02 -2.64 -5.05
N GLU A 61 -18.80 -2.95 -4.00
CA GLU A 61 -18.93 -2.10 -2.82
C GLU A 61 -17.58 -1.94 -2.07
N GLU A 62 -16.85 -3.03 -1.86
CA GLU A 62 -15.52 -2.98 -1.23
C GLU A 62 -14.49 -2.22 -2.08
N THR A 63 -14.62 -2.28 -3.40
CA THR A 63 -13.77 -1.56 -4.35
C THR A 63 -14.03 -0.05 -4.25
N GLU A 64 -15.29 0.36 -4.26
CA GLU A 64 -15.69 1.75 -4.08
C GLU A 64 -15.23 2.30 -2.72
N LEU A 65 -15.46 1.56 -1.63
CA LEU A 65 -14.98 1.93 -0.30
C LEU A 65 -13.46 2.07 -0.26
N PHE A 66 -12.72 1.15 -0.89
CA PHE A 66 -11.26 1.21 -0.95
C PHE A 66 -10.76 2.46 -1.69
N HIS A 67 -11.41 2.87 -2.78
CA HIS A 67 -11.02 4.08 -3.49
C HIS A 67 -11.25 5.33 -2.63
N VAL A 68 -12.42 5.44 -1.98
CA VAL A 68 -12.72 6.54 -1.05
C VAL A 68 -11.73 6.58 0.11
N GLU A 69 -11.42 5.44 0.73
CA GLU A 69 -10.44 5.36 1.82
C GLU A 69 -9.01 5.67 1.35
N SER A 70 -8.65 5.27 0.13
CA SER A 70 -7.31 5.50 -0.43
C SER A 70 -7.07 6.98 -0.74
N GLU A 71 -8.08 7.70 -1.23
CA GLU A 71 -8.00 9.15 -1.40
C GLU A 71 -7.77 9.85 -0.05
N ASN A 72 -8.60 9.53 0.95
CA ASN A 72 -8.45 10.07 2.30
C ASN A 72 -7.08 9.73 2.94
N ARG A 73 -6.55 8.53 2.69
CA ARG A 73 -5.24 8.10 3.20
C ARG A 73 -4.10 8.83 2.51
N ARG A 74 -4.21 9.12 1.22
CA ARG A 74 -3.21 9.87 0.44
C ARG A 74 -3.03 11.28 0.99
N GLU A 75 -4.13 11.97 1.26
CA GLU A 75 -4.12 13.32 1.86
C GLU A 75 -3.45 13.35 3.23
N ARG A 76 -3.69 12.33 4.07
CA ARG A 76 -3.07 12.22 5.39
C ARG A 76 -1.56 11.97 5.33
N ILE A 77 -1.11 11.11 4.42
CA ILE A 77 0.33 10.84 4.23
C ILE A 77 1.04 12.09 3.72
N GLU A 78 0.40 12.87 2.83
CA GLU A 78 0.94 14.13 2.32
C GLU A 78 1.11 15.17 3.45
N GLN A 79 0.11 15.33 4.32
CA GLN A 79 0.19 16.22 5.48
C GLN A 79 1.27 15.78 6.51
N GLU A 80 1.43 14.47 6.73
CA GLU A 80 2.46 13.93 7.63
C GLU A 80 3.88 14.12 7.06
N GLU A 81 4.05 13.96 5.74
CA GLU A 81 5.31 14.23 5.02
C GLU A 81 5.70 15.72 5.08
N GLU A 82 4.73 16.63 4.94
CA GLU A 82 4.96 18.07 5.10
C GLU A 82 5.38 18.43 6.53
N ALA A 83 4.71 17.87 7.55
CA ALA A 83 5.06 18.09 8.95
C ALA A 83 6.47 17.57 9.29
N ARG A 84 6.87 16.43 8.70
CA ARG A 84 8.20 15.83 8.90
C ARG A 84 9.33 16.63 8.28
N ARG A 85 9.04 17.49 7.30
CA ARG A 85 10.04 18.33 6.60
C ARG A 85 10.45 19.58 7.37
N MET A 86 9.82 19.88 8.51
CA MET A 86 10.29 20.92 9.43
C MET A 86 11.47 20.41 10.28
N ARG A 87 12.69 20.51 9.76
CA ARG A 87 13.90 20.40 10.58
C ARG A 87 14.03 21.66 11.45
N VAL A 88 13.53 21.64 12.67
CA VAL A 88 13.82 22.69 13.66
C VAL A 88 15.25 22.46 14.19
N MET A 89 16.20 23.27 13.75
CA MET A 89 17.54 23.32 14.34
C MET A 89 17.46 24.21 15.59
N VAL A 90 17.55 23.61 16.78
CA VAL A 90 17.60 24.36 18.04
C VAL A 90 19.05 24.77 18.29
N ILE A 91 19.35 26.06 18.18
CA ILE A 91 20.66 26.62 18.56
C ILE A 91 20.57 27.06 20.03
N PRO A 92 21.40 26.51 20.94
CA PRO A 92 21.47 26.96 22.33
C PRO A 92 21.93 28.42 22.40
N ALA A 93 21.22 29.25 23.19
CA ALA A 93 21.50 30.68 23.34
C ALA A 93 22.93 31.00 23.85
N SER A 94 23.62 30.02 24.42
CA SER A 94 25.01 30.14 24.89
C SER A 94 26.03 30.28 23.76
N GLU A 95 25.72 29.88 22.52
CA GLU A 95 26.64 30.04 21.38
C GLU A 95 26.51 31.39 20.67
N LEU A 96 25.37 32.08 20.79
CA LEU A 96 25.17 33.40 20.17
C LEU A 96 26.02 34.51 20.78
N ARG A 97 26.48 34.35 22.03
CA ARG A 97 27.29 35.39 22.71
C ARG A 97 28.78 35.33 22.38
N LYS A 98 29.28 34.25 21.76
CA LYS A 98 30.72 34.06 21.53
C LYS A 98 31.22 34.63 20.20
N GLY A 99 30.31 35.08 19.32
CA GLY A 99 30.65 35.66 18.02
C GLY A 99 30.80 37.18 17.98
N LYS A 100 30.48 37.90 19.07
CA LYS A 100 30.53 39.37 19.11
C LYS A 100 31.80 39.95 19.75
N ASP A 101 32.75 39.09 20.13
CA ASP A 101 33.93 39.48 20.93
C ASP A 101 35.27 39.07 20.27
N ARG A 102 35.31 39.12 18.93
CA ARG A 102 36.57 39.17 18.18
C ARG A 102 36.56 40.44 17.34
N GLY A 103 36.94 41.53 17.99
CA GLY A 103 37.49 42.72 17.34
C GLY A 103 38.91 42.47 16.86
#